data_AF-A0A952IRX3-F1
#
_entry.id   AF-A0A952IRX3-F1
#
_cell.length_a   1.000
_cell.length_b   1.000
_cell.length_c   1.000
_cell.angle_alpha   90.00
_cell.angle_beta   90.00
_cell.angle_gamma   90.00
#
_symmetry.space_group_name_H-M   'P 1'
#
loop_
_entity.id
_entity.type
_entity.pdbx_description
1 polymer ?
#
loop_
_entity_poly.entity_id
_entity_poly.type
_entity_poly.pdbx_seq_one_letter_code
_entity_poly.pdbx_strand_id
1 'polypeptide(L)'
;MRFLNGFMMLLMLMCAGVQYNDPDGVLWMAIYAVPSFWCAVGVFHPQSFNWTICRWGLIVSLLGSCFGVMWFWPEAESFWQKSVWFETEAAREGMGMMIVAIVLLITWLTSPKPGGRSTTAMTDC
;
A
#
# COMPACT_ATOMS: atom_id res chain seq x y z
N MET A 1 -2.30 10.65 -10.34
CA MET A 1 -3.37 10.72 -9.32
C MET A 1 -2.77 11.02 -7.94
N ARG A 2 -2.17 12.22 -7.78
CA ARG A 2 -1.41 12.55 -6.55
C ARG A 2 -2.30 12.61 -5.31
N PHE A 3 -3.52 13.13 -5.43
CA PHE A 3 -4.49 13.19 -4.33
C PHE A 3 -4.85 11.80 -3.78
N LEU A 4 -5.08 10.81 -4.65
CA LEU A 4 -5.38 9.45 -4.21
C LEU A 4 -4.21 8.83 -3.44
N ASN A 5 -2.98 8.95 -3.96
CA ASN A 5 -1.79 8.47 -3.25
C ASN A 5 -1.57 9.24 -1.93
N GLY A 6 -1.85 10.55 -1.89
CA GLY A 6 -1.78 11.33 -0.66
C GLY A 6 -2.77 10.85 0.40
N PHE A 7 -4.01 10.58 0.01
CA PHE A 7 -5.02 9.99 0.89
C PHE A 7 -4.58 8.62 1.41
N MET A 8 -4.12 7.73 0.52
CA MET A 8 -3.66 6.39 0.91
C MET A 8 -2.41 6.42 1.81
N MET A 9 -1.48 7.35 1.56
CA MET A 9 -0.31 7.59 2.41
C MET A 9 -0.75 7.92 3.84
N LEU A 10 -1.67 8.88 4.00
CA LEU A 10 -2.17 9.29 5.32
C LEU A 10 -2.94 8.16 6.00
N LEU A 11 -3.75 7.42 5.24
CA LEU A 11 -4.46 6.25 5.75
C LEU A 11 -3.48 5.21 6.33
N MET A 12 -2.40 4.88 5.61
CA MET A 12 -1.40 3.91 6.06
C MET A 12 -0.62 4.41 7.29
N LEU A 13 -0.33 5.71 7.37
CA LEU A 13 0.28 6.31 8.57
C LEU A 13 -0.67 6.26 9.78
N MET A 14 -1.97 6.48 9.56
CA MET A 14 -2.97 6.32 10.63
C MET A 14 -3.05 4.86 11.10
N CYS A 15 -3.06 3.88 10.17
CA CYS A 15 -3.00 2.46 10.51
C CYS A 15 -1.75 2.14 11.34
N ALA A 16 -0.58 2.64 10.96
CA ALA A 16 0.65 2.51 11.76
C ALA A 16 0.52 3.15 13.15
N GLY A 17 -0.11 4.33 13.25
CA GLY A 17 -0.34 5.00 14.53
C GLY A 17 -1.25 4.22 15.48
N VAL A 18 -2.24 3.47 14.98
CA VAL A 18 -3.10 2.63 15.83
C VAL A 18 -2.31 1.49 16.49
N GLN A 19 -1.27 0.99 15.83
CA GLN A 19 -0.45 -0.13 16.30
C GLN A 19 0.40 0.16 17.54
N TYR A 20 0.54 1.42 17.97
CA TYR A 20 1.22 1.75 19.23
C TYR A 20 0.57 1.09 20.47
N ASN A 21 -0.67 0.64 20.35
CA ASN A 21 -1.40 -0.03 21.42
C ASN A 21 -1.21 -1.56 21.45
N ASP A 22 -0.55 -2.13 20.44
CA ASP A 22 -0.41 -3.58 20.27
C ASP A 22 1.02 -4.06 20.62
N PRO A 23 1.18 -5.25 21.24
CA PRO A 23 2.48 -5.76 21.69
C PRO A 23 3.45 -6.09 20.53
N ASP A 24 2.92 -6.45 19.38
CA ASP A 24 3.60 -6.73 18.11
C ASP A 24 3.58 -5.52 17.15
N GLY A 25 3.11 -4.37 17.62
CA GLY A 25 2.81 -3.20 16.82
C GLY A 25 4.00 -2.66 16.01
N VAL A 26 5.23 -2.83 16.48
CA VAL A 26 6.45 -2.38 15.76
C VAL A 26 6.57 -3.06 14.39
N LEU A 27 6.26 -4.35 14.30
CA LEU A 27 6.29 -5.09 13.04
C LEU A 27 5.25 -4.53 12.07
N TRP A 28 4.01 -4.34 12.55
CA TRP A 28 2.92 -3.82 11.74
C TRP A 28 3.13 -2.36 11.31
N MET A 29 3.70 -1.53 12.16
CA MET A 29 4.13 -0.18 11.80
C MET A 29 5.12 -0.20 10.63
N ALA A 30 6.10 -1.11 10.66
CA ALA A 30 7.05 -1.27 9.57
C ALA A 30 6.37 -1.76 8.28
N ILE A 31 5.42 -2.70 8.39
CA ILE A 31 4.63 -3.20 7.26
C ILE A 31 3.80 -2.06 6.63
N TYR A 32 3.09 -1.26 7.42
CA TYR A 32 2.30 -0.12 6.93
C TYR A 32 3.17 1.03 6.39
N ALA A 33 4.41 1.16 6.85
CA ALA A 33 5.34 2.16 6.31
C ALA A 33 5.70 1.89 4.84
N VAL A 34 5.71 0.63 4.39
CA VAL A 34 6.04 0.26 3.00
C VAL A 34 5.06 0.88 1.98
N PRO A 35 3.74 0.63 2.03
CA PRO A 35 2.79 1.29 1.13
C PRO A 35 2.78 2.80 1.32
N SER A 36 2.92 3.30 2.56
CA SER A 36 2.99 4.74 2.82
C SER A 36 4.16 5.39 2.07
N PHE A 37 5.33 4.77 2.10
CA PHE A 37 6.51 5.22 1.36
C PHE A 37 6.26 5.27 -0.16
N TRP A 38 5.68 4.21 -0.74
CA TRP A 38 5.39 4.19 -2.18
C TRP A 38 4.34 5.23 -2.57
N CYS A 39 3.31 5.41 -1.75
CA CYS A 39 2.35 6.48 -1.92
C CYS A 39 3.03 7.86 -1.86
N ALA A 40 3.95 8.09 -0.90
CA ALA A 40 4.72 9.33 -0.80
C ALA A 40 5.56 9.59 -2.05
N VAL A 41 6.22 8.57 -2.60
CA VAL A 41 6.91 8.67 -3.90
C VAL A 41 5.91 9.09 -4.99
N GLY A 42 4.71 8.51 -5.04
CA GLY A 42 3.67 8.89 -5.99
C GLY A 42 3.09 10.30 -5.81
N VAL A 43 3.23 10.89 -4.63
CA VAL A 43 2.82 12.28 -4.33
C VAL A 43 3.92 13.26 -4.71
N PHE A 44 5.11 13.08 -4.15
CA PHE A 44 6.19 14.07 -4.18
C PHE A 44 7.12 13.89 -5.39
N HIS A 45 7.38 12.65 -5.80
CA HIS A 45 8.33 12.32 -6.86
C HIS A 45 7.77 11.29 -7.85
N PRO A 46 6.61 11.54 -8.51
CA PRO A 46 5.97 10.53 -9.36
C PRO A 46 6.84 10.10 -10.55
N GLN A 47 7.80 10.91 -10.99
CA GLN A 47 8.71 10.55 -12.08
C GLN A 47 9.76 9.52 -11.67
N SER A 48 9.97 9.28 -10.37
CA SER A 48 10.85 8.22 -9.88
C SER A 48 10.38 6.82 -10.30
N PHE A 49 9.08 6.63 -10.58
CA PHE A 49 8.56 5.36 -11.12
C PHE A 49 9.06 5.03 -12.54
N ASN A 50 9.62 6.00 -13.26
CA ASN A 50 10.29 5.75 -14.53
C ASN A 50 11.66 5.06 -14.35
N TRP A 51 12.23 5.10 -13.14
CA TRP A 51 13.49 4.43 -12.85
C TRP A 51 13.25 2.95 -12.59
N THR A 52 14.05 2.11 -13.26
CA THR A 52 13.98 0.64 -13.17
C THR A 52 14.02 0.15 -11.73
N ILE A 53 14.88 0.74 -10.88
CA ILE A 53 15.02 0.38 -9.47
C ILE A 53 13.75 0.62 -8.66
N CYS A 54 13.09 1.78 -8.82
CA CYS A 54 11.86 2.10 -8.12
C CYS A 54 10.71 1.19 -8.57
N ARG A 55 10.68 0.86 -9.87
CA ARG A 55 9.65 -0.01 -10.42
C ARG A 55 9.77 -1.44 -9.92
N TRP A 56 10.99 -1.99 -9.92
CA TRP A 56 11.24 -3.30 -9.33
C TRP A 56 11.00 -3.31 -7.83
N GLY A 57 11.38 -2.24 -7.11
CA GLY A 57 11.07 -2.09 -5.70
C GLY A 57 9.56 -2.19 -5.42
N LEU A 58 8.74 -1.47 -6.19
CA LEU A 58 7.29 -1.53 -6.05
C LEU A 58 6.72 -2.92 -6.40
N ILE A 59 7.22 -3.56 -7.46
CA ILE A 59 6.83 -4.93 -7.82
C ILE A 59 7.18 -5.91 -6.70
N VAL A 60 8.38 -5.82 -6.12
CA VAL A 60 8.80 -6.67 -5.00
C VAL A 60 7.92 -6.43 -3.77
N SER A 61 7.61 -5.17 -3.44
CA SER A 61 6.66 -4.87 -2.36
C SER A 61 5.27 -5.46 -2.64
N LEU A 62 4.77 -5.38 -3.88
CA LEU A 62 3.49 -5.95 -4.25
C LEU A 62 3.48 -7.47 -4.12
N LEU A 63 4.48 -8.15 -4.67
CA LEU A 63 4.63 -9.62 -4.54
C LEU A 63 4.80 -10.04 -3.08
N GLY A 64 5.60 -9.30 -2.31
CA GLY A 64 5.77 -9.51 -0.87
C GLY A 64 4.45 -9.34 -0.11
N SER A 65 3.61 -8.36 -0.49
CA SER A 65 2.29 -8.20 0.11
C SER A 65 1.33 -9.33 -0.26
N CYS A 66 1.36 -9.84 -1.49
CA CYS A 66 0.58 -11.03 -1.88
C CYS A 66 1.01 -12.27 -1.08
N PHE A 67 2.33 -12.46 -0.91
CA PHE A 67 2.85 -13.52 -0.06
C PHE A 67 2.39 -13.34 1.40
N GLY A 68 2.47 -12.13 1.93
CA GLY A 68 2.00 -11.84 3.28
C GLY A 68 0.48 -12.06 3.43
N VAL A 69 -0.35 -11.75 2.44
CA VAL A 69 -1.78 -12.09 2.47
C VAL A 69 -2.01 -13.59 2.55
N MET A 70 -1.23 -14.39 1.81
CA MET A 70 -1.32 -15.85 1.90
C MET A 70 -0.81 -16.38 3.24
N TRP A 71 0.23 -15.77 3.79
CA TRP A 71 0.85 -16.19 5.06
C TRP A 71 0.00 -15.84 6.28
N PHE A 72 -0.54 -14.62 6.32
CA PHE A 72 -1.41 -14.12 7.39
C PHE A 72 -2.89 -14.34 7.04
N TRP A 73 -3.21 -15.36 6.23
CA TRP A 73 -4.59 -15.60 5.85
C TRP A 73 -5.42 -15.95 7.11
N PRO A 74 -6.52 -15.24 7.38
CA PRO A 74 -7.26 -15.44 8.60
C PRO A 74 -8.07 -16.75 8.55
N GLU A 75 -7.80 -17.64 9.51
CA GLU A 75 -8.51 -18.91 9.64
C GLU A 75 -9.87 -18.78 10.34
N ALA A 76 -10.11 -17.66 11.02
CA ALA A 76 -11.35 -17.42 11.75
C ALA A 76 -12.56 -17.39 10.79
N GLU A 77 -13.60 -18.18 11.12
CA GLU A 77 -14.86 -18.09 10.39
C GLU A 77 -15.41 -16.67 10.46
N SER A 78 -15.90 -16.16 9.32
CA SER A 78 -16.42 -14.80 9.23
C SER A 78 -15.44 -13.72 9.73
N PHE A 79 -14.13 -13.89 9.49
CA PHE A 79 -13.09 -12.93 9.87
C PHE A 79 -13.39 -11.48 9.45
N TRP A 80 -14.17 -11.25 8.40
CA TRP A 80 -14.58 -9.92 7.95
C TRP A 80 -15.61 -9.23 8.85
N GLN A 81 -16.27 -9.96 9.75
CA GLN A 81 -17.25 -9.38 10.68
C GLN A 81 -16.55 -8.62 11.79
N LYS A 82 -17.04 -7.40 12.08
CA LYS A 82 -16.45 -6.50 13.08
C LYS A 82 -16.16 -7.18 14.42
N SER A 83 -17.08 -8.00 14.92
CA SER A 83 -16.93 -8.72 16.18
C SER A 83 -15.82 -9.78 16.17
N VAL A 84 -15.32 -10.18 15.01
CA VAL A 84 -14.25 -11.17 14.88
C VAL A 84 -12.90 -10.48 14.72
N TRP A 85 -12.73 -9.59 13.75
CA TRP A 85 -11.41 -8.97 13.52
C TRP A 85 -11.00 -7.89 14.52
N PHE A 86 -11.92 -7.33 15.30
CA PHE A 86 -11.52 -6.45 16.41
C PHE A 86 -10.98 -7.24 17.60
N GLU A 87 -11.46 -8.46 17.80
CA GLU A 87 -11.17 -9.28 18.98
C GLU A 87 -10.05 -10.30 18.73
N THR A 88 -9.89 -10.75 17.48
CA THR A 88 -8.91 -11.78 17.12
C THR A 88 -7.75 -11.17 16.34
N GLU A 89 -6.54 -11.35 16.88
CA GLU A 89 -5.29 -10.86 16.32
C GLU A 89 -5.09 -11.35 14.88
N ALA A 90 -5.21 -12.66 14.64
CA ALA A 90 -5.03 -13.25 13.31
C ALA A 90 -5.96 -12.66 12.24
N ALA A 91 -7.22 -12.35 12.59
CA ALA A 91 -8.14 -11.70 11.64
C ALA A 91 -7.76 -10.23 11.40
N ARG A 92 -7.32 -9.51 12.43
CA ARG A 92 -6.82 -8.13 12.30
C ARG A 92 -5.59 -8.04 11.42
N GLU A 93 -4.63 -8.92 11.67
CA GLU A 93 -3.39 -9.05 10.92
C GLU A 93 -3.64 -9.39 9.45
N GLY A 94 -4.46 -10.41 9.18
CA GLY A 94 -4.81 -10.81 7.82
C GLY A 94 -5.52 -9.72 7.05
N MET A 95 -6.49 -9.04 7.67
CA MET A 95 -7.17 -7.88 7.07
C MET A 95 -6.19 -6.72 6.82
N GLY A 96 -5.26 -6.47 7.74
CA GLY A 96 -4.18 -5.50 7.60
C GLY A 96 -3.33 -5.76 6.35
N MET A 97 -2.92 -7.02 6.14
CA MET A 97 -2.17 -7.42 4.94
C MET A 97 -2.95 -7.23 3.64
N MET A 98 -4.26 -7.51 3.64
CA MET A 98 -5.12 -7.26 2.47
C MET A 98 -5.18 -5.77 2.14
N ILE A 99 -5.29 -4.91 3.16
CA ILE A 99 -5.27 -3.45 2.98
C ILE A 99 -3.93 -3.00 2.39
N VAL A 100 -2.80 -3.50 2.91
CA VAL A 100 -1.46 -3.21 2.38
C VAL A 100 -1.36 -3.58 0.90
N ALA A 101 -1.80 -4.78 0.53
CA ALA A 101 -1.78 -5.25 -0.85
C ALA A 101 -2.64 -4.37 -1.77
N ILE A 102 -3.84 -3.97 -1.33
CA ILE A 102 -4.73 -3.09 -2.08
C ILE A 102 -4.08 -1.71 -2.29
N VAL A 103 -3.47 -1.11 -1.27
CA VAL A 103 -2.83 0.20 -1.39
C VAL A 103 -1.63 0.16 -2.34
N LEU A 104 -0.81 -0.90 -2.27
CA LEU A 104 0.29 -1.09 -3.21
C LEU A 104 -0.21 -1.26 -4.65
N LEU A 105 -1.30 -2.02 -4.83
CA LEU A 105 -1.93 -2.19 -6.15
C LEU A 105 -2.45 -0.86 -6.70
N ILE A 106 -3.13 -0.05 -5.88
CA ILE A 106 -3.58 1.28 -6.26
C ILE A 106 -2.38 2.16 -6.65
N THR A 107 -1.31 2.13 -5.86
CA THR A 107 -0.10 2.90 -6.15
C THR A 107 0.53 2.46 -7.48
N TRP A 108 0.59 1.16 -7.74
CA TRP A 108 1.05 0.61 -9.02
C TRP A 108 0.19 1.07 -10.20
N LEU A 109 -1.14 0.95 -10.09
CA LEU A 109 -2.07 1.32 -11.16
C LEU A 109 -2.02 2.82 -11.48
N THR A 110 -1.74 3.66 -10.48
CA THR A 110 -1.65 5.11 -10.63
C THR A 110 -0.24 5.64 -10.95
N SER A 111 0.79 4.78 -10.90
CA SER A 111 2.17 5.13 -11.23
C SER A 111 2.34 5.40 -12.74
N PRO A 112 3.14 6.43 -13.12
CA PRO A 112 3.49 6.65 -14.52
C PRO A 112 4.20 5.43 -15.11
N LYS A 113 3.83 5.05 -16.33
CA LYS A 113 4.49 3.96 -17.06
C LYS A 113 5.55 4.53 -18.02
N PRO A 114 6.75 3.94 -18.10
CA PRO A 114 7.76 4.31 -19.09
C PRO A 114 7.16 4.25 -20.50
N GLY A 115 7.27 5.34 -21.26
CA GLY A 115 6.79 5.41 -22.64
C GLY A 115 5.35 5.90 -22.83
N GLY A 116 4.64 6.29 -21.76
CA GLY A 116 3.40 7.05 -21.88
C GLY A 116 3.68 8.45 -22.40
N ARG A 117 3.73 8.62 -23.73
CA ARG A 117 3.81 9.95 -24.37
C ARG A 117 2.73 10.85 -23.77
N SER A 118 3.15 12.00 -23.26
CA SER A 118 2.25 13.13 -23.11
C SER A 118 1.91 13.60 -24.52
N THR A 119 0.85 13.04 -25.10
CA THR A 119 0.18 13.64 -26.24
C THR A 119 -0.66 14.79 -25.69
N THR A 120 0.00 15.87 -25.28
CA THR A 120 -0.71 17.11 -24.93
C THR A 120 -0.02 18.27 -25.65
N ALA A 121 -0.72 18.72 -26.69
CA ALA A 121 -0.69 20.04 -27.32
C ALA A 121 0.63 20.51 -27.94
N MET A 122 0.88 20.04 -29.16
CA MET A 122 1.44 20.88 -30.22
C MET A 122 0.27 21.65 -30.85
N THR A 123 -0.17 22.70 -30.17
CA THR A 123 -1.05 23.76 -30.70
C THR A 123 -0.71 24.99 -29.90
N ASP A 124 0.31 25.71 -30.36
CA ASP A 124 0.28 27.16 -30.43
C ASP A 124 1.14 27.53 -31.64
N CYS A 125 0.49 28.26 -32.55
CA CYS A 125 0.98 28.71 -33.85
C CYS A 125 2.17 29.66 -33.75
#